data_AF-A0A3E0DRS4-F1
#
_entry.id   AF-A0A3E0DRS4-F1
#
_cell.length_a   1.000
_cell.length_b   1.000
_cell.length_c   1.000
_cell.angle_alpha   90.00
_cell.angle_beta   90.00
_cell.angle_gamma   90.00
#
_symmetry.space_group_name_H-M   'P 1'
#
loop_
_entity.id
_entity.type
_entity.pdbx_description
1 polymer ?
#
loop_
_entity_poly.entity_id
_entity_poly.type
_entity_poly.pdbx_seq_one_letter_code
_entity_poly.pdbx_strand_id
1 'polypeptide(L)'
;MLNTDGSAPSAMFNASKRTDQALNIIYYAKPEELCARAFEAFVEDEKPQSRFLVKGSRYSDEAKAGLYPQGAQRQQINAAFKAYFSRLGAALYRQQRSSLNQ
;
A
#
# COMPACT_ATOMS: atom_id res chain seq x y z
N MET A 1 2.21 0.61 11.04
CA MET A 1 2.54 1.66 10.06
C MET A 1 2.66 3.00 10.77
N LEU A 2 3.67 3.79 10.44
CA LEU A 2 3.98 5.05 11.15
C LEU A 2 3.41 6.26 10.40
N ASN A 3 3.26 7.37 11.12
CA ASN A 3 2.94 8.69 10.56
C ASN A 3 4.09 9.21 9.68
N THR A 4 3.91 10.40 9.09
CA THR A 4 4.80 10.96 8.06
C THR A 4 6.23 11.24 8.55
N ASP A 5 6.42 11.48 9.84
CA ASP A 5 7.74 11.72 10.45
C ASP A 5 8.35 10.45 11.09
N GLY A 6 7.61 9.32 11.08
CA GLY A 6 8.07 8.06 11.64
C GLY A 6 8.07 7.98 13.18
N SER A 7 7.57 8.99 13.89
CA SER A 7 7.64 9.06 15.36
C SER A 7 6.48 8.37 16.09
N ALA A 8 5.35 8.19 15.40
CA ALA A 8 4.12 7.71 16.02
C ALA A 8 3.29 6.82 15.07
N PRO A 9 2.27 6.10 15.58
CA PRO A 9 1.35 5.36 14.71
C PRO A 9 0.63 6.27 13.71
N SER A 10 0.41 5.76 12.50
CA SER A 10 -0.33 6.51 11.47
C SER A 10 -1.82 6.64 11.78
N ALA A 11 -2.48 7.60 11.12
CA ALA A 11 -3.94 7.71 11.13
C ALA A 11 -4.61 6.39 10.68
N MET A 12 -4.07 5.74 9.64
CA MET A 12 -4.53 4.44 9.17
C MET A 12 -4.39 3.35 10.25
N PHE A 13 -3.25 3.27 10.95
CA PHE A 13 -3.08 2.30 12.04
C PHE A 13 -4.10 2.53 13.15
N ASN A 14 -4.33 3.79 13.54
CA ASN A 14 -5.31 4.14 14.57
C ASN A 14 -6.75 3.85 14.13
N ALA A 15 -7.08 4.00 12.85
CA ALA A 15 -8.36 3.56 12.29
C ALA A 15 -8.51 2.04 12.34
N SER A 16 -7.52 1.30 11.82
CA SER A 16 -7.47 -0.16 11.88
C SER A 16 -7.63 -0.72 13.29
N LYS A 17 -6.90 -0.16 14.27
CA LYS A 17 -6.99 -0.58 15.68
C LYS A 17 -8.39 -0.37 16.24
N ARG A 18 -9.04 0.76 15.93
CA ARG A 18 -10.41 1.04 16.38
C ARG A 18 -11.42 0.08 15.75
N THR A 19 -11.26 -0.25 14.47
CA THR A 19 -12.11 -1.21 13.78
C THR A 19 -11.96 -2.62 14.37
N ASP A 20 -10.73 -3.06 14.62
CA ASP A 20 -10.45 -4.33 15.30
C ASP A 20 -11.13 -4.40 16.68
N GLN A 21 -11.03 -3.33 17.47
CA GLN A 21 -11.70 -3.23 18.77
C GLN A 21 -13.22 -3.29 18.66
N ALA A 22 -13.81 -2.57 17.69
CA ALA A 22 -15.26 -2.55 17.49
C ALA A 22 -15.82 -3.90 17.04
N LEU A 23 -15.04 -4.66 16.27
CA LEU A 23 -15.43 -5.97 15.74
C LEU A 23 -14.99 -7.14 16.65
N ASN A 24 -14.22 -6.86 17.71
CA ASN A 24 -13.60 -7.86 18.58
C ASN A 24 -12.76 -8.90 17.80
N ILE A 25 -11.93 -8.43 16.87
CA ILE A 25 -11.02 -9.24 16.06
C ILE A 25 -9.60 -8.66 16.08
N ILE A 26 -8.63 -9.42 15.56
CA ILE A 26 -7.26 -8.94 15.29
C ILE A 26 -6.99 -9.17 13.81
N TYR A 27 -7.30 -8.16 12.99
CA TYR A 27 -7.21 -8.27 11.54
C TYR A 27 -6.66 -6.99 10.91
N TYR A 28 -7.38 -5.88 11.01
CA TYR A 28 -7.08 -4.63 10.30
C TYR A 28 -5.77 -3.97 10.74
N ALA A 29 -5.39 -4.14 12.01
CA ALA A 29 -4.16 -3.56 12.56
C ALA A 29 -2.92 -4.46 12.39
N LYS A 30 -3.08 -5.66 11.83
CA LYS A 30 -1.95 -6.55 11.54
C LYS A 30 -0.99 -5.87 10.55
N PRO A 31 0.34 -5.94 10.78
CA PRO A 31 1.32 -5.38 9.85
C PRO A 31 1.11 -5.83 8.40
N GLU A 32 0.76 -7.09 8.19
CA GLU A 32 0.51 -7.70 6.88
C GLU A 32 -0.69 -7.08 6.20
N GLU A 33 -1.81 -6.90 6.91
CA GLU A 33 -3.03 -6.31 6.37
C GLU A 33 -2.83 -4.82 6.05
N LEU A 34 -2.13 -4.09 6.92
CA LEU A 34 -1.78 -2.69 6.66
C LEU A 34 -0.89 -2.56 5.41
N CYS A 35 0.05 -3.49 5.22
CA CYS A 35 0.90 -3.54 4.05
C CYS A 35 0.10 -3.89 2.79
N ALA A 36 -0.77 -4.89 2.87
CA ALA A 36 -1.63 -5.32 1.76
C ALA A 36 -2.52 -4.17 1.27
N ARG A 37 -3.18 -3.45 2.19
CA ARG A 37 -4.02 -2.28 1.85
C ARG A 37 -3.23 -1.11 1.29
N ALA A 38 -2.00 -0.91 1.77
CA ALA A 38 -1.09 0.09 1.20
C ALA A 38 -0.67 -0.27 -0.22
N PHE A 39 -0.37 -1.54 -0.47
CA PHE A 39 -0.05 -2.04 -1.80
C PHE A 39 -1.26 -1.98 -2.74
N GLU A 40 -2.45 -2.32 -2.25
CA GLU A 40 -3.71 -2.18 -2.97
C GLU A 40 -3.93 -0.72 -3.42
N ALA A 41 -3.78 0.23 -2.51
CA ALA A 41 -3.87 1.66 -2.82
C ALA A 41 -2.85 2.12 -3.89
N PHE A 42 -1.62 1.58 -3.85
CA PHE A 42 -0.61 1.84 -4.87
C PHE A 42 -1.03 1.29 -6.23
N VAL A 43 -1.48 0.04 -6.31
CA VAL A 43 -1.93 -0.59 -7.56
C VAL A 43 -3.12 0.15 -8.18
N GLU A 44 -4.06 0.65 -7.38
CA GLU A 44 -5.21 1.42 -7.89
C GLU A 44 -4.82 2.79 -8.48
N ASP A 45 -3.73 3.38 -7.99
CA ASP A 45 -3.24 4.69 -8.43
C ASP A 45 -2.34 4.60 -9.68
N GLU A 46 -1.80 3.42 -10.00
CA GLU A 46 -0.94 3.21 -11.18
C GLU A 46 -1.72 3.17 -12.51
N LYS A 47 -0.98 3.36 -13.61
CA LYS A 47 -1.53 3.36 -14.97
C LYS A 47 -0.93 2.22 -15.81
N PRO A 48 -1.73 1.59 -16.70
CA PRO A 48 -3.18 1.80 -16.89
C PRO A 48 -4.00 1.29 -15.70
N GLN A 49 -5.15 1.91 -15.46
CA GLN A 49 -6.05 1.49 -14.37
C GLN A 49 -6.73 0.17 -14.73
N SER A 50 -6.74 -0.78 -13.78
CA SER A 50 -7.41 -2.06 -13.94
C SER A 50 -8.32 -2.36 -12.74
N ARG A 51 -9.64 -2.28 -12.97
CA ARG A 51 -10.65 -2.62 -11.95
C ARG A 51 -10.70 -4.12 -11.63
N PHE A 52 -10.04 -4.96 -12.44
CA PHE A 52 -9.86 -6.39 -12.17
C PHE A 52 -8.77 -6.63 -11.13
N LEU A 53 -7.73 -5.79 -11.09
CA LEU A 53 -6.66 -5.92 -10.11
C LEU A 53 -7.10 -5.36 -8.76
N VAL A 54 -7.57 -4.10 -8.77
CA VAL A 54 -7.96 -3.39 -7.54
C VAL A 54 -9.10 -2.41 -7.84
N LYS A 55 -10.00 -2.25 -6.86
CA LYS A 55 -10.99 -1.18 -6.84
C LYS A 55 -11.38 -0.83 -5.41
N GLY A 56 -11.55 0.45 -5.10
CA GLY A 56 -12.27 0.88 -3.90
C GLY A 56 -11.41 1.38 -2.73
N SER A 57 -10.09 1.47 -2.86
CA SER A 57 -9.20 2.02 -1.81
C SER A 57 -9.42 3.52 -1.52
N ARG A 58 -10.31 4.19 -2.27
CA ARG A 58 -10.64 5.62 -2.10
C ARG A 58 -12.10 5.88 -1.72
N TYR A 59 -13.01 4.96 -2.02
CA TYR A 59 -14.46 5.23 -1.97
C TYR A 59 -15.29 4.12 -1.33
N SER A 60 -14.70 2.95 -1.02
CA SER A 60 -15.37 1.92 -0.25
C SER A 60 -15.68 2.42 1.17
N ASP A 61 -16.59 1.74 1.86
CA ASP A 61 -16.89 2.08 3.25
C ASP A 61 -15.66 1.85 4.16
N GLU A 62 -14.81 0.88 3.82
CA GLU A 62 -13.51 0.69 4.47
C GLU A 62 -12.56 1.88 4.22
N ALA A 63 -12.52 2.43 3.00
CA ALA A 63 -11.74 3.63 2.70
C ALA A 63 -12.26 4.84 3.49
N LYS A 64 -13.58 5.03 3.57
CA LYS A 64 -14.20 6.07 4.39
C LYS A 64 -13.93 5.89 5.89
N ALA A 65 -13.86 4.65 6.35
CA ALA A 65 -13.49 4.31 7.73
C ALA A 65 -12.00 4.56 8.05
N GLY A 66 -11.18 4.93 7.06
CA GLY A 66 -9.76 5.23 7.25
C GLY A 66 -8.85 3.99 7.16
N LEU A 67 -9.36 2.87 6.62
CA LEU A 67 -8.60 1.61 6.53
C LEU A 67 -7.63 1.57 5.35
N TYR A 68 -7.58 2.60 4.52
CA TYR A 68 -6.61 2.77 3.45
C TYR A 68 -5.74 4.00 3.68
N PRO A 69 -4.51 4.06 3.15
CA PRO A 69 -3.72 5.27 3.23
C PRO A 69 -4.37 6.39 2.41
N GLN A 70 -4.27 7.61 2.94
CA GLN A 70 -4.88 8.81 2.34
C GLN A 70 -3.90 9.98 2.31
N GLY A 71 -4.22 11.00 1.51
CA GLY A 71 -3.46 12.25 1.44
C GLY A 71 -1.95 12.05 1.25
N ALA A 72 -1.16 12.77 2.06
CA ALA A 72 0.30 12.72 2.02
C ALA A 72 0.86 11.32 2.29
N GLN A 73 0.23 10.54 3.18
CA GLN A 73 0.67 9.18 3.47
C GLN A 73 0.55 8.28 2.24
N ARG A 74 -0.56 8.35 1.50
CA ARG A 74 -0.75 7.60 0.25
C ARG A 74 0.30 7.98 -0.80
N GLN A 75 0.60 9.26 -0.93
CA GLN A 75 1.62 9.74 -1.86
C GLN A 75 3.01 9.20 -1.52
N GLN A 76 3.39 9.22 -0.23
CA GLN A 76 4.68 8.68 0.23
C GLN A 76 4.79 7.17 0.00
N ILE A 77 3.72 6.42 0.32
CA ILE A 77 3.63 4.98 0.06
C ILE A 77 3.80 4.68 -1.43
N ASN A 78 3.08 5.40 -2.29
CA ASN A 78 3.17 5.22 -3.74
C ASN A 78 4.58 5.52 -4.25
N ALA A 79 5.21 6.60 -3.77
CA ALA A 79 6.58 6.95 -4.14
C ALA A 79 7.57 5.85 -3.74
N ALA A 80 7.43 5.28 -2.53
CA ALA A 80 8.28 4.20 -2.06
C ALA A 80 8.11 2.91 -2.89
N PHE A 81 6.87 2.47 -3.13
CA PHE A 81 6.61 1.31 -3.97
C PHE A 81 7.11 1.51 -5.40
N LYS A 82 6.85 2.68 -6.00
CA LYS A 82 7.33 3.01 -7.34
C LYS A 82 8.84 2.96 -7.43
N ALA A 83 9.55 3.54 -6.47
CA ALA A 83 11.01 3.50 -6.42
C ALA A 83 11.54 2.06 -6.30
N TYR A 84 10.93 1.25 -5.43
CA TYR A 84 11.29 -0.16 -5.27
C TYR A 84 11.10 -0.95 -6.56
N PHE A 85 9.89 -0.97 -7.13
CA PHE A 85 9.58 -1.76 -8.31
C PHE A 85 10.31 -1.28 -9.57
N SER A 86 10.56 0.03 -9.71
CA SER A 86 11.37 0.55 -10.81
C SER A 86 12.82 0.04 -10.75
N ARG A 87 13.43 0.06 -9.56
CA ARG A 87 14.80 -0.43 -9.35
C ARG A 87 14.89 -1.95 -9.55
N LEU A 88 13.92 -2.69 -9.00
CA LEU A 88 13.83 -4.13 -9.15
C LEU A 88 13.67 -4.52 -10.62
N GLY A 89 12.72 -3.91 -11.34
CA GLY A 89 12.50 -4.15 -12.76
C GLY A 89 13.77 -3.90 -13.58
N ALA A 90 14.44 -2.76 -13.36
CA ALA A 90 15.69 -2.44 -14.06
C ALA A 90 16.81 -3.47 -13.78
N ALA A 91 16.90 -4.00 -12.55
CA ALA A 91 17.86 -5.05 -12.21
C ALA A 91 17.55 -6.37 -12.93
N LEU A 92 16.28 -6.79 -12.92
CA LEU A 92 15.83 -8.02 -13.60
C LEU A 92 16.04 -7.94 -15.12
N TYR A 93 15.74 -6.80 -15.75
CA TYR A 93 15.99 -6.61 -17.18
C TYR A 93 17.48 -6.70 -17.55
N ARG A 94 18.37 -6.13 -16.72
CA ARG A 94 19.82 -6.25 -16.93
C ARG A 94 20.26 -7.71 -16.82
N GLN A 95 19.81 -8.42 -15.79
CA GLN A 95 20.14 -9.83 -15.57
C GLN A 95 19.69 -10.69 -16.76
N GLN A 96 18.46 -10.51 -17.24
CA GLN A 96 17.92 -11.25 -18.38
C GLN A 96 18.71 -10.99 -19.67
N ARG A 97 19.11 -9.73 -19.92
CA ARG A 97 19.91 -9.38 -21.10
C ARG A 97 21.31 -9.98 -21.03
N SER A 98 21.92 -10.02 -19.85
CA SER A 98 23.22 -10.66 -19.64
C SER A 98 23.19 -12.19 -19.81
N SER A 99 22.07 -12.85 -19.52
CA SER A 99 21.90 -14.29 -19.76
C SER A 99 21.58 -14.65 -21.21
N LEU A 100 21.05 -13.72 -22.00
CA LEU A 100 20.76 -13.93 -23.44
C LEU A 100 21.99 -13.72 -24.34
N ASN A 101 23.02 -13.05 -23.84
CA ASN A 101 24.25 -12.74 -24.57
C ASN A 101 25.43 -13.66 -24.20
N GLN A 102 25.20 -14.70 -23.40
CA GLN A 102 26.14 -15.78 -23.08
C GLN A 102 25.70 -17.04 -23.82
#